data_AF-A0A7R9ZYK2-F1
#
_entry.id   AF-A0A7R9ZYK2-F1
#
_cell.length_a   1.000
_cell.length_b   1.000
_cell.length_c   1.000
_cell.angle_alpha   90.00
_cell.angle_beta   90.00
_cell.angle_gamma   90.00
#
_symmetry.space_group_name_H-M   'P 1'
#
loop_
_entity.id
_entity.type
_entity.pdbx_description
1 polymer ?
#
loop_
_entity_poly.entity_id
_entity_poly.type
_entity_poly.pdbx_seq_one_letter_code
_entity_poly.pdbx_strand_id
1 'polypeptide(L)'
;VGGYTGRHIPLHNVSFIGNRAGITGADKHITQSYFHANEFGIRGVERTDVDLSIFERNDVAANGGRGKFSCNIVRDNRIGVQAFFEGWELTGNLFQGNTEGSV
;
A
#
# COMPACT_ATOMS: atom_id res chain seq x y z
N VAL A 1 9.63 6.71 -1.65
CA VAL A 1 9.25 7.98 -2.33
C VAL A 1 8.31 8.75 -1.41
N GLY A 2 8.54 10.04 -1.19
CA GLY A 2 7.77 10.81 -0.23
C GLY A 2 7.27 12.16 -0.76
N GLY A 3 6.26 12.70 -0.08
CA GLY A 3 5.71 14.04 -0.33
C GLY A 3 4.41 14.05 -1.14
N TYR A 4 3.62 15.11 -0.91
CA TYR A 4 2.44 15.44 -1.71
C TYR A 4 2.89 15.86 -3.10
N THR A 5 2.44 15.16 -4.13
CA THR A 5 2.80 15.52 -5.51
C THR A 5 1.84 16.53 -6.12
N GLY A 6 0.67 16.76 -5.51
CA GLY A 6 -0.34 17.70 -6.00
C GLY A 6 -0.98 17.30 -7.34
N ARG A 7 -0.55 16.17 -7.91
CA ARG A 7 -1.04 15.49 -9.11
C ARG A 7 -0.80 14.00 -8.92
N HIS A 8 -1.68 13.16 -9.47
CA HIS A 8 -1.53 11.69 -9.50
C HIS A 8 -0.28 11.29 -10.29
N ILE A 9 0.85 11.16 -9.60
CA ILE A 9 2.10 10.71 -10.22
C ILE A 9 2.03 9.18 -10.37
N PRO A 10 2.20 8.64 -11.60
CA PRO A 10 2.22 7.21 -11.81
C PRO A 10 3.54 6.61 -11.30
N LEU A 11 3.43 5.54 -10.51
CA LEU A 11 4.52 4.66 -10.13
C LEU A 11 4.15 3.26 -10.60
N HIS A 12 4.90 2.74 -11.57
CA HIS A 12 4.54 1.53 -12.28
C HIS A 12 5.73 0.59 -12.36
N ASN A 13 5.53 -0.69 -12.02
CA ASN A 13 6.57 -1.71 -12.08
C ASN A 13 7.82 -1.34 -11.26
N VAL A 14 7.61 -0.90 -10.01
CA VAL A 14 8.68 -0.48 -9.09
C VAL A 14 8.76 -1.43 -7.90
N SER A 15 9.97 -1.68 -7.39
CA SER A 15 10.20 -2.47 -6.18
C SER A 15 10.70 -1.60 -5.02
N PHE A 16 10.08 -1.75 -3.84
CA PHE A 16 10.46 -1.12 -2.59
C PHE A 16 10.82 -2.19 -1.57
N ILE A 17 12.10 -2.30 -1.23
CA ILE A 17 12.63 -3.41 -0.42
C ILE A 17 13.44 -2.89 0.77
N GLY A 18 13.18 -3.40 1.98
CA GLY A 18 14.02 -3.15 3.15
C GLY A 18 13.97 -1.73 3.71
N ASN A 19 12.89 -0.98 3.45
CA ASN A 19 12.77 0.43 3.84
C ASN A 19 11.97 0.60 5.13
N ARG A 20 12.16 1.75 5.79
CA ARG A 20 11.22 2.23 6.81
C ARG A 20 9.83 2.54 6.22
N ALA A 21 9.78 3.11 5.02
CA ALA A 21 8.53 3.31 4.29
C ALA A 21 8.81 3.29 2.78
N GLY A 22 8.10 2.45 2.02
CA GLY A 22 8.20 2.43 0.56
C GLY A 22 7.64 3.71 -0.05
N ILE A 23 6.38 4.04 0.29
CA ILE A 23 5.70 5.28 -0.12
C ILE A 23 5.18 6.05 1.09
N THR A 24 5.30 7.38 1.03
CA THR A 24 4.63 8.32 1.92
C THR A 24 4.04 9.50 1.15
N GLY A 25 3.05 10.18 1.74
CA GLY A 25 2.38 11.34 1.13
C GLY A 25 1.34 10.97 0.08
N ALA A 26 0.43 11.90 -0.20
CA ALA A 26 -0.74 11.67 -1.03
C ALA A 26 -0.49 11.77 -2.55
N ASP A 27 -1.56 11.55 -3.31
CA ASP A 27 -1.70 11.84 -4.74
C ASP A 27 -0.78 10.98 -5.64
N LYS A 28 -0.74 9.66 -5.41
CA LYS A 28 -0.02 8.71 -6.28
C LYS A 28 -1.00 7.74 -6.94
N HIS A 29 -0.61 7.23 -8.10
CA HIS A 29 -1.22 6.05 -8.69
C HIS A 29 -0.17 4.97 -8.83
N ILE A 30 -0.29 3.90 -8.02
CA ILE A 30 0.71 2.84 -7.91
C ILE A 30 0.15 1.60 -8.60
N THR A 31 0.87 1.06 -9.57
CA THR A 31 0.43 -0.11 -10.33
C THR A 31 1.56 -1.13 -10.48
N GLN A 32 1.21 -2.41 -10.46
CA GLN A 32 2.12 -3.53 -10.77
C GLN A 32 3.45 -3.47 -10.00
N SER A 33 3.42 -3.00 -8.76
CA SER A 33 4.62 -2.74 -7.96
C SER A 33 4.76 -3.76 -6.82
N TYR A 34 5.98 -3.88 -6.28
CA TYR A 34 6.30 -4.85 -5.23
C TYR A 34 6.86 -4.18 -3.98
N PHE A 35 6.26 -4.49 -2.83
CA PHE A 35 6.64 -3.98 -1.51
C PHE A 35 7.05 -5.15 -0.62
N HIS A 36 8.35 -5.26 -0.32
CA HIS A 36 8.90 -6.39 0.42
C HIS A 36 9.74 -5.99 1.62
N ALA A 37 9.53 -6.66 2.76
CA ALA A 37 10.39 -6.50 3.94
C ALA A 37 10.57 -5.05 4.41
N ASN A 38 9.53 -4.21 4.27
CA ASN A 38 9.53 -2.85 4.79
C ASN A 38 8.85 -2.78 6.17
N GLU A 39 9.19 -1.78 6.99
CA GLU A 39 8.36 -1.47 8.17
C GLU A 39 6.96 -1.03 7.70
N PHE A 40 6.90 -0.16 6.69
CA PHE A 40 5.65 0.16 6.00
C PHE A 40 5.82 0.00 4.48
N GLY A 41 4.95 -0.76 3.82
CA GLY A 41 4.88 -0.72 2.35
C GLY A 41 4.41 0.66 1.90
N ILE A 42 3.25 1.08 2.41
CA ILE A 42 2.69 2.43 2.27
C ILE A 42 2.35 2.98 3.66
N ARG A 43 2.72 4.25 3.92
CA ARG A 43 2.53 4.89 5.23
C ARG A 43 1.82 6.23 5.14
N GLY A 44 0.67 6.34 5.80
CA GLY A 44 -0.02 7.60 6.10
C GLY A 44 -0.41 8.38 4.85
N VAL A 45 -0.95 7.70 3.84
CA VAL A 45 -1.34 8.34 2.57
C VAL A 45 -2.83 8.63 2.48
N GLU A 46 -3.17 9.68 1.74
CA GLU A 46 -4.52 9.97 1.27
C GLU A 46 -4.56 9.95 -0.26
N ARG A 47 -5.75 9.83 -0.87
CA ARG A 47 -6.00 10.04 -2.32
C ARG A 47 -4.98 9.34 -3.21
N THR A 48 -4.61 8.12 -2.80
CA THR A 48 -3.61 7.30 -3.48
C THR A 48 -4.28 6.01 -3.87
N ASP A 49 -4.23 5.73 -5.17
CA ASP A 49 -4.78 4.52 -5.77
C ASP A 49 -3.66 3.48 -5.92
N VAL A 50 -3.96 2.24 -5.56
CA VAL A 50 -3.01 1.12 -5.58
C VAL A 50 -3.67 -0.08 -6.24
N ASP A 51 -3.15 -0.48 -7.39
CA ASP A 51 -3.71 -1.56 -8.19
C ASP A 51 -2.67 -2.62 -8.55
N LEU A 52 -3.13 -3.88 -8.62
CA LEU A 52 -2.35 -5.00 -9.19
C LEU A 52 -0.94 -5.16 -8.58
N SER A 53 -0.76 -4.78 -7.32
CA SER A 53 0.53 -4.75 -6.65
C SER A 53 0.63 -5.83 -5.58
N ILE A 54 1.86 -6.15 -5.18
CA ILE A 54 2.15 -7.21 -4.21
C ILE A 54 2.80 -6.60 -2.97
N PHE A 55 2.24 -6.91 -1.80
CA PHE A 55 2.78 -6.54 -0.50
C PHE A 55 3.09 -7.79 0.30
N GLU A 56 4.36 -8.00 0.62
CA GLU A 56 4.83 -9.23 1.25
C GLU A 56 5.84 -8.96 2.37
N ARG A 57 5.67 -9.63 3.52
CA ARG A 57 6.64 -9.56 4.65
C ARG A 57 6.93 -8.15 5.15
N ASN A 58 5.99 -7.22 5.00
CA ASN A 58 6.08 -5.92 5.64
C ASN A 58 5.54 -6.00 7.08
N ASP A 59 5.94 -5.07 7.95
CA ASP A 59 5.26 -4.96 9.25
C ASP A 59 3.82 -4.45 9.02
N VAL A 60 3.67 -3.34 8.29
CA VAL A 60 2.37 -2.87 7.78
C VAL A 60 2.41 -2.82 6.27
N ALA A 61 1.55 -3.60 5.61
CA ALA A 61 1.50 -3.62 4.15
C ALA A 61 1.08 -2.26 3.61
N ALA A 62 -0.08 -1.77 4.07
CA ALA A 62 -0.61 -0.51 3.59
C ALA A 62 -1.37 0.24 4.69
N ASN A 63 -0.97 1.48 4.96
CA ASN A 63 -1.66 2.41 5.85
C ASN A 63 -2.08 3.66 5.07
N GLY A 64 -3.40 3.88 4.92
CA GLY A 64 -3.91 5.00 4.11
C GLY A 64 -5.43 5.02 3.95
N GLY A 65 -5.91 5.94 3.10
CA GLY A 65 -7.33 6.05 2.76
C GLY A 65 -7.67 7.04 1.64
N ARG A 66 -8.97 7.24 1.39
CA ARG A 66 -9.55 8.18 0.40
C ARG A 66 -9.15 7.93 -1.05
N GLY A 67 -8.76 6.70 -1.35
CA GLY A 67 -8.41 6.20 -2.68
C GLY A 67 -8.84 4.73 -2.83
N LYS A 68 -8.44 4.11 -3.93
CA LYS A 68 -8.71 2.71 -4.23
C LYS A 68 -7.54 1.83 -3.85
N PHE A 69 -7.82 0.67 -3.31
CA PHE A 69 -6.85 -0.39 -3.11
C PHE A 69 -7.44 -1.65 -3.75
N SER A 70 -7.06 -1.93 -4.99
CA SER A 70 -7.75 -2.93 -5.82
C SER A 70 -6.84 -4.00 -6.43
N CYS A 71 -7.35 -5.24 -6.48
CA CYS A 71 -6.69 -6.37 -7.12
C CYS A 71 -5.24 -6.61 -6.65
N ASN A 72 -4.91 -6.25 -5.40
CA ASN A 72 -3.59 -6.44 -4.82
C ASN A 72 -3.47 -7.82 -4.16
N ILE A 73 -2.25 -8.32 -4.05
CA ILE A 73 -1.90 -9.46 -3.21
C ILE A 73 -1.22 -8.93 -1.95
N VAL A 74 -1.86 -9.11 -0.81
CA VAL A 74 -1.35 -8.67 0.49
C VAL A 74 -1.15 -9.91 1.35
N ARG A 75 0.10 -10.36 1.49
CA ARG A 75 0.41 -11.60 2.19
C ARG A 75 1.58 -11.56 3.13
N ASP A 76 1.53 -12.40 4.16
CA ASP A 76 2.62 -12.60 5.11
C ASP A 76 3.13 -11.30 5.77
N ASN A 77 2.26 -10.29 5.93
CA ASN A 77 2.57 -9.06 6.66
C ASN A 77 2.10 -9.18 8.12
N ARG A 78 2.62 -8.38 9.06
CA ARG A 78 2.00 -8.35 10.40
C ARG A 78 0.60 -7.74 10.28
N ILE A 79 0.47 -6.55 9.70
CA ILE A 79 -0.80 -5.90 9.38
C ILE A 79 -1.00 -5.86 7.86
N GLY A 80 -2.14 -6.36 7.37
CA GLY A 80 -2.54 -6.27 5.96
C GLY A 80 -2.84 -4.83 5.54
N VAL A 81 -4.06 -4.36 5.81
CA VAL A 81 -4.47 -2.97 5.57
C VAL A 81 -4.85 -2.32 6.89
N GLN A 82 -4.34 -1.12 7.11
CA GLN A 82 -4.72 -0.25 8.21
C GLN A 82 -5.38 1.01 7.68
N ALA A 83 -6.62 1.28 8.09
CA ALA A 83 -7.32 2.49 7.72
C ALA A 83 -6.62 3.74 8.29
N PHE A 84 -6.53 4.77 7.47
CA PHE A 84 -6.20 6.13 7.85
C PHE A 84 -7.25 7.06 7.23
N PHE A 85 -7.69 8.09 7.96
CA PHE A 85 -8.87 8.89 7.60
C PHE A 85 -10.11 8.01 7.35
N GLU A 86 -10.73 8.12 6.18
CA GLU A 86 -11.95 7.42 5.79
C GLU A 86 -11.70 5.96 5.33
N GLY A 87 -10.44 5.51 5.36
CA GLY A 87 -10.04 4.19 4.85
C GLY A 87 -10.02 4.13 3.32
N TRP A 88 -9.66 2.96 2.78
CA TRP A 88 -9.63 2.72 1.33
C TRP A 88 -10.89 2.02 0.83
N GLU A 89 -11.24 2.28 -0.43
CA GLU A 89 -12.15 1.41 -1.18
C GLU A 89 -11.40 0.12 -1.55
N LEU A 90 -11.73 -0.98 -0.85
CA LEU A 90 -11.10 -2.29 -1.07
C LEU A 90 -11.89 -3.13 -2.06
N THR A 91 -11.29 -3.49 -3.20
CA THR A 91 -11.98 -4.29 -4.24
C THR A 91 -11.06 -5.37 -4.82
N GLY A 92 -11.48 -6.64 -4.78
CA GLY A 92 -10.79 -7.74 -5.49
C GLY A 92 -9.40 -8.09 -4.97
N ASN A 93 -9.02 -7.68 -3.76
CA ASN A 93 -7.71 -8.01 -3.17
C ASN A 93 -7.68 -9.43 -2.61
N LEU A 94 -6.51 -10.06 -2.65
CA LEU A 94 -6.22 -11.30 -1.94
C LEU A 94 -5.45 -10.98 -0.66
N PHE A 95 -6.04 -11.29 0.50
CA PHE A 95 -5.39 -11.23 1.80
C PHE A 95 -5.08 -12.64 2.29
N GLN A 96 -3.80 -12.96 2.55
CA GLN A 96 -3.40 -14.31 2.94
C GLN A 96 -2.22 -14.30 3.93
N GLY A 97 -2.33 -15.00 5.06
CA GLY A 97 -1.19 -15.14 5.98
C GLY A 97 -0.77 -13.86 6.71
N ASN A 98 -1.57 -12.79 6.66
CA ASN A 98 -1.34 -11.62 7.50
C ASN A 98 -1.75 -11.91 8.95
N THR A 99 -1.01 -11.39 9.94
CA THR A 99 -1.30 -11.67 11.36
C THR A 99 -2.52 -10.89 11.86
N GLU A 100 -2.68 -9.64 11.40
CA GLU A 100 -3.69 -8.67 11.80
C GLU A 100 -4.23 -7.92 10.55
N GLY A 101 -5.41 -7.30 10.67
CA GLY A 101 -5.95 -6.42 9.61
C GLY A 101 -6.30 -7.16 8.31
N SER A 102 -6.83 -8.38 8.44
CA SER A 102 -7.37 -9.18 7.33
C SER A 102 -8.85 -8.85 7.13
N VAL A 103 -9.11 -7.64 6.63
CA VAL A 103 -10.44 -7.01 6.41
C VAL A 103 -11.16 -6.61 7.70
#